data_AF-A0A501XDI5-F1
#
_entry.id   AF-A0A501XDI5-F1
#
_cell.length_a   1.000
_cell.length_b   1.000
_cell.length_c   1.000
_cell.angle_alpha   90.00
_cell.angle_beta   90.00
_cell.angle_gamma   90.00
#
_symmetry.space_group_name_H-M   'P 1'
#
loop_
_entity.id
_entity.type
_entity.pdbx_description
1 polymer ?
#
loop_
_entity_poly.entity_id
_entity_poly.type
_entity_poly.pdbx_seq_one_letter_code
_entity_poly.pdbx_strand_id
1 'polypeptide(L)'
;MRAIKLTVAAAISAASLSVLAAPVLASDADTCAVAPVKLRTLAASAQPEAARKAERNIALGEALCDARNRSEAAKKFNLAAKSLGTELAVVMTNQANATVQ
;
A
#
# COMPACT_ATOMS: atom_id res chain seq x y z
N MET A 1 37.41 13.04 48.33
CA MET A 1 37.28 11.68 47.76
C MET A 1 35.83 11.48 47.32
N ARG A 2 35.61 11.09 46.05
CA ARG A 2 34.52 10.25 45.45
C ARG A 2 33.15 10.16 46.17
N ALA A 3 31.98 10.11 45.54
CA ALA A 3 31.55 10.04 44.14
C ALA A 3 29.99 10.12 44.06
N ILE A 4 29.49 10.71 42.98
CA ILE A 4 28.39 10.25 42.09
C ILE A 4 27.26 9.39 42.73
N LYS A 5 26.01 9.87 42.64
CA LYS A 5 24.85 9.04 42.23
C LYS A 5 23.90 9.83 41.32
N LEU A 6 24.25 9.84 40.04
CA LEU A 6 23.40 10.21 38.91
C LEU A 6 22.24 9.20 38.84
N THR A 7 21.01 9.61 39.14
CA THR A 7 19.82 8.78 38.93
C THR A 7 19.41 8.92 37.47
N VAL A 8 19.89 7.97 36.65
CA VAL A 8 19.47 7.82 35.25
C VAL A 8 18.01 7.38 35.24
N ALA A 9 17.12 8.27 34.84
CA ALA A 9 15.75 7.93 34.50
C ALA A 9 15.79 7.03 33.26
N ALA A 10 15.35 5.78 33.44
CA ALA A 10 15.19 4.82 32.37
C ALA A 10 14.05 5.26 31.45
N ALA A 11 14.39 5.60 30.21
CA ALA A 11 13.46 5.71 29.11
C ALA A 11 14.12 5.08 27.87
N ILE A 12 14.27 3.76 27.90
CA ILE A 12 14.54 2.99 26.68
C ILE A 12 13.20 2.45 26.24
N SER A 13 12.48 3.27 25.48
CA SER A 13 11.32 2.83 24.70
C SER A 13 11.78 1.69 23.81
N ALA A 14 11.04 0.58 23.88
CA ALA A 14 11.29 -0.62 23.11
C ALA A 14 11.52 -0.26 21.63
N ALA A 15 12.74 -0.53 21.15
CA ALA A 15 12.99 -0.64 19.72
C ALA A 15 12.22 -1.88 19.25
N SER A 16 10.99 -1.68 18.80
CA SER A 16 10.23 -2.68 18.06
C SER A 16 11.01 -3.01 16.79
N LEU A 17 11.71 -4.15 16.85
CA LEU A 17 12.22 -4.91 15.73
C LEU A 17 11.10 -5.11 14.72
N SER A 18 11.00 -4.21 13.75
CA SER A 18 10.19 -4.44 12.56
C SER A 18 11.15 -4.95 11.49
N VAL A 19 11.27 -6.27 11.48
CA VAL A 19 11.81 -7.07 10.38
C VAL A 19 11.48 -6.36 9.06
N LEU A 20 12.51 -6.01 8.28
CA LEU A 20 12.35 -5.71 6.87
C LEU A 20 11.82 -6.99 6.20
N ALA A 21 10.52 -7.21 6.28
CA ALA A 21 9.82 -8.02 5.31
C ALA A 21 9.91 -7.20 4.02
N ALA A 22 10.91 -7.50 3.19
CA ALA A 22 10.87 -7.16 1.78
C ALA A 22 9.45 -7.49 1.29
N PRO A 23 8.76 -6.57 0.59
CA PRO A 23 7.39 -6.82 0.19
C PRO A 23 7.42 -8.04 -0.72
N VAL A 24 7.04 -9.19 -0.15
CA VAL A 24 6.54 -10.32 -0.92
C VAL A 24 5.49 -9.68 -1.79
N LEU A 25 5.75 -9.71 -3.11
CA LEU A 25 4.79 -9.36 -4.14
C LEU A 25 3.45 -9.90 -3.65
N ALA A 26 2.51 -9.00 -3.33
CA ALA A 26 1.21 -9.37 -2.80
C ALA A 26 0.72 -10.56 -3.63
N SER A 27 0.46 -11.70 -2.98
CA SER A 27 0.14 -12.94 -3.69
C SER A 27 -0.84 -12.61 -4.80
N ASP A 28 -0.71 -13.15 -6.01
CA ASP A 28 -1.55 -12.74 -7.15
C ASP A 28 -3.06 -12.77 -6.81
N ALA A 29 -3.47 -13.63 -5.86
CA ALA A 29 -4.82 -13.66 -5.28
C ALA A 29 -5.21 -12.37 -4.53
N ASP A 30 -4.33 -11.80 -3.71
CA ASP A 30 -4.56 -10.56 -2.96
C ASP A 30 -4.64 -9.35 -3.88
N THR A 31 -3.88 -9.35 -4.98
CA THR A 31 -3.91 -8.25 -5.96
C THR A 31 -5.32 -8.04 -6.52
N CYS A 32 -6.00 -9.12 -6.91
CA CYS A 32 -7.37 -9.03 -7.45
C CYS A 32 -8.42 -8.67 -6.40
N ALA A 33 -8.25 -9.10 -5.15
CA ALA A 33 -9.20 -8.82 -4.08
C ALA A 33 -9.07 -7.40 -3.51
N VAL A 34 -7.84 -6.88 -3.44
CA VAL A 34 -7.53 -5.69 -2.65
C VAL A 34 -7.21 -4.46 -3.50
N ALA A 35 -6.50 -4.62 -4.63
CA ALA A 35 -6.07 -3.50 -5.47
C ALA A 35 -7.23 -2.62 -5.98
N PRO A 36 -8.34 -3.18 -6.49
CA PRO A 36 -9.43 -2.34 -7.02
C PRO A 36 -10.01 -1.40 -5.97
N VAL A 37 -10.23 -1.92 -4.75
CA VAL A 37 -10.79 -1.14 -3.64
C VAL A 37 -9.85 -0.01 -3.25
N LYS A 38 -8.56 -0.31 -3.02
CA LYS A 38 -7.59 0.72 -2.60
C LYS A 38 -7.39 1.79 -3.67
N LEU A 39 -7.33 1.40 -4.94
CA LEU A 39 -7.18 2.32 -6.05
C LEU A 39 -8.42 3.21 -6.23
N ARG A 40 -9.63 2.69 -6.04
CA ARG A 40 -10.86 3.50 -6.06
C ARG A 40 -10.89 4.52 -4.93
N THR A 41 -10.51 4.11 -3.71
CA THR A 41 -10.41 5.04 -2.58
C THR A 41 -9.43 6.19 -2.88
N LEU A 42 -8.30 5.88 -3.51
CA LEU A 42 -7.33 6.91 -3.92
C LEU A 42 -7.86 7.78 -5.07
N ALA A 43 -8.58 7.19 -6.03
CA ALA A 43 -9.17 7.92 -7.15
C ALA A 43 -10.23 8.93 -6.68
N ALA A 44 -10.95 8.64 -5.59
CA ALA A 44 -12.00 9.51 -5.05
C ALA A 44 -11.49 10.89 -4.61
N SER A 45 -10.20 11.02 -4.27
CA SER A 45 -9.57 12.30 -3.89
C SER A 45 -8.65 12.86 -4.97
N ALA A 46 -8.52 12.19 -6.12
CA ALA A 46 -7.65 12.60 -7.21
C ALA A 46 -8.31 13.64 -8.13
N GLN A 47 -7.49 14.28 -8.99
CA GLN A 47 -8.02 15.16 -10.03
C GLN A 47 -8.97 14.39 -10.97
N PRO A 48 -10.07 15.00 -11.45
CA PRO A 48 -11.10 14.27 -12.21
C PRO A 48 -10.58 13.53 -13.45
N GLU A 49 -9.58 14.07 -14.15
CA GLU A 49 -9.01 13.38 -15.32
C GLU A 49 -8.18 12.15 -14.94
N ALA A 50 -7.36 12.27 -13.90
CA ALA A 50 -6.56 11.18 -13.34
C ALA A 50 -7.46 10.07 -12.79
N ALA A 51 -8.50 10.44 -12.04
CA ALA A 51 -9.51 9.52 -11.51
C ALA A 51 -10.17 8.70 -12.63
N ARG A 52 -10.67 9.37 -13.68
CA ARG A 52 -11.29 8.68 -14.84
C ARG A 52 -10.32 7.71 -15.54
N LYS A 53 -9.04 8.09 -15.69
CA LYS A 53 -8.02 7.21 -16.27
C LYS A 53 -7.76 5.99 -15.38
N ALA A 54 -7.70 6.21 -14.07
CA ALA A 54 -7.51 5.14 -13.09
C ALA A 54 -8.71 4.19 -13.08
N GLU A 55 -9.94 4.69 -12.99
CA GLU A 55 -11.18 3.91 -12.99
C GLU A 55 -11.30 2.97 -14.20
N ARG A 56 -10.97 3.46 -15.41
CA ARG A 56 -10.96 2.61 -16.61
C ARG A 56 -9.98 1.45 -16.48
N ASN A 57 -8.77 1.71 -15.98
CA ASN A 57 -7.77 0.67 -15.79
C ASN A 57 -8.14 -0.29 -14.65
N ILE A 58 -8.80 0.20 -13.59
CA ILE A 58 -9.32 -0.65 -12.49
C ILE A 58 -10.36 -1.62 -13.05
N ALA A 59 -11.36 -1.14 -13.80
CA ALA A 59 -12.39 -1.99 -14.38
C ALA A 59 -11.82 -3.06 -15.34
N LEU A 60 -10.84 -2.68 -16.17
CA LEU A 60 -10.14 -3.65 -17.03
C LEU A 60 -9.35 -4.68 -16.21
N GLY A 61 -8.71 -4.24 -15.12
CA GLY A 61 -8.00 -5.14 -14.21
C GLY A 61 -8.93 -6.16 -13.55
N GLU A 62 -10.12 -5.74 -13.11
CA GLU A 62 -11.13 -6.63 -12.54
C GLU A 62 -11.64 -7.66 -13.55
N ALA A 63 -11.93 -7.24 -14.78
CA ALA A 63 -12.33 -8.18 -15.83
C ALA A 63 -11.24 -9.24 -16.12
N LEU A 64 -9.96 -8.86 -16.03
CA LEU A 64 -8.84 -9.79 -16.16
C LEU A 64 -8.71 -10.72 -14.93
N CYS A 65 -9.01 -10.23 -13.74
CA CYS A 65 -9.10 -11.05 -12.53
C CYS A 65 -10.20 -12.11 -12.64
N ASP A 66 -11.36 -11.75 -13.16
CA ASP A 66 -12.48 -12.65 -13.42
C ASP A 66 -12.09 -13.73 -14.46
N ALA A 67 -11.33 -13.33 -15.48
CA ALA A 67 -10.74 -14.23 -16.47
C ALA A 67 -9.53 -15.04 -15.95
N ARG A 68 -9.21 -14.97 -14.64
CA ARG A 68 -8.05 -15.61 -14.00
C ARG A 68 -6.70 -15.20 -14.57
N ASN A 69 -6.64 -14.09 -15.32
CA ASN A 69 -5.44 -13.54 -15.93
C ASN A 69 -4.79 -12.50 -14.99
N ARG A 70 -4.24 -12.98 -13.88
CA ARG A 70 -3.78 -12.13 -12.78
C ARG A 70 -2.58 -11.26 -13.14
N SER A 71 -1.67 -11.75 -13.97
CA SER A 71 -0.49 -10.98 -14.40
C SER A 71 -0.88 -9.75 -15.24
N GLU A 72 -1.83 -9.90 -16.17
CA GLU A 72 -2.35 -8.76 -16.93
C GLU A 72 -3.17 -7.82 -16.05
N ALA A 73 -3.95 -8.36 -15.10
CA ALA A 73 -4.69 -7.55 -14.14
C ALA A 73 -3.74 -6.65 -13.33
N ALA A 74 -2.64 -7.21 -12.81
CA ALA A 74 -1.62 -6.46 -12.08
C ALA A 74 -0.99 -5.33 -12.93
N LYS A 75 -0.81 -5.55 -14.24
CA LYS A 75 -0.35 -4.49 -15.16
C LYS A 75 -1.38 -3.36 -15.27
N LYS A 76 -2.68 -3.68 -15.35
CA LYS A 76 -3.74 -2.66 -15.38
C LYS A 76 -3.82 -1.88 -14.07
N PHE A 77 -3.73 -2.56 -12.92
CA PHE A 77 -3.70 -1.89 -11.63
C PHE A 77 -2.46 -1.00 -11.45
N ASN A 78 -1.31 -1.39 -12.01
CA ASN A 78 -0.14 -0.52 -12.08
C ASN A 78 -0.37 0.74 -12.92
N LEU A 79 -1.03 0.63 -14.07
CA LEU A 79 -1.38 1.79 -14.90
C LEU A 79 -2.40 2.71 -14.21
N ALA A 80 -3.34 2.14 -13.44
CA ALA A 80 -4.25 2.90 -12.61
C ALA A 80 -3.48 3.69 -11.54
N ALA A 81 -2.60 3.03 -10.78
CA ALA A 81 -1.76 3.67 -9.77
C ALA A 81 -0.92 4.81 -10.36
N LYS A 82 -0.27 4.58 -11.51
CA LYS A 82 0.51 5.60 -12.21
C LYS A 82 -0.31 6.80 -12.65
N SER A 83 -1.56 6.57 -13.10
CA SER A 83 -2.48 7.65 -13.45
C SER A 83 -2.84 8.52 -12.24
N LEU A 84 -2.80 7.95 -11.04
CA LEU A 84 -3.00 8.63 -9.76
C LEU A 84 -1.71 9.22 -9.17
N GLY A 85 -0.59 9.16 -9.92
CA GLY A 85 0.70 9.70 -9.48
C GLY A 85 1.41 8.86 -8.42
N THR A 86 1.12 7.55 -8.35
CA THR A 86 1.73 6.64 -7.39
C THR A 86 2.10 5.29 -8.02
N GLU A 87 2.56 4.35 -7.21
CA GLU A 87 2.92 2.99 -7.63
C GLU A 87 2.02 1.98 -6.94
N LEU A 88 1.69 0.89 -7.63
CA LEU A 88 0.79 -0.12 -7.08
C LEU A 88 1.32 -0.71 -5.77
N ALA A 89 2.63 -0.95 -5.68
CA ALA A 89 3.27 -1.43 -4.46
C ALA A 89 2.97 -0.51 -3.27
N VAL A 90 3.10 0.82 -3.46
CA VAL A 90 2.83 1.84 -2.45
C VAL A 90 1.35 1.85 -2.03
N VAL A 91 0.44 1.75 -3.00
CA VAL A 91 -1.01 1.64 -2.73
C VAL A 91 -1.31 0.38 -1.91
N MET A 92 -0.62 -0.73 -2.19
CA MET A 92 -0.83 -1.99 -1.51
C MET A 92 -0.26 -2.01 -0.08
N THR A 93 0.82 -1.28 0.20
CA THR A 93 1.44 -1.20 1.54
C THR A 93 0.81 -0.14 2.46
N ASN A 94 0.34 1.00 1.93
CA ASN A 94 0.04 2.19 2.74
C ASN A 94 -1.22 2.13 3.63
N GLN A 95 -1.99 1.02 3.63
CA GLN A 95 -3.18 0.88 4.49
C GLN A 95 -2.93 0.10 5.79
N ALA A 96 -1.69 -0.34 6.05
CA ALA A 96 -1.32 -0.94 7.34
C ALA A 96 -1.21 0.10 8.48
N ASN A 97 -1.24 1.40 8.18
CA ASN A 97 -0.95 2.48 9.13
C ASN A 97 -2.16 3.34 9.54
N ALA A 98 -3.39 2.99 9.11
CA ALA A 98 -4.59 3.79 9.37
C ALA A 98 -5.40 3.38 10.63
N THR A 99 -4.91 2.44 11.44
CA THR A 99 -5.60 1.90 12.63
C THR A 99 -4.87 2.17 13.96
N VAL A 100 -4.08 3.25 14.04
CA VAL A 100 -3.56 3.74 15.32
C VAL A 100 -3.63 5.26 15.34
N GLN A 101 -4.81 5.80 15.65
CA GLN A 101 -4.97 7.10 16.32
C GLN A 101 -6.13 6.99 17.30
#